data_AF-A0A1D1ZMJ5-F1
#
_entry.id   AF-A0A1D1ZMJ5-F1
#
_cell.length_a   1.000
_cell.length_b   1.000
_cell.length_c   1.000
_cell.angle_alpha   90.00
_cell.angle_beta   90.00
_cell.angle_gamma   90.00
#
_symmetry.space_group_name_H-M   'P 1'
#
loop_
_entity.id
_entity.type
_entity.pdbx_description
1 polymer ?
#
loop_
_entity_poly.entity_id
_entity_poly.type
_entity_poly.pdbx_seq_one_letter_code
_entity_poly.pdbx_strand_id
1 'polypeptide(L)'
;MARYLHAARKCLVSYRPVAILTVTIVVMVLAIHNEDCFSVAQTGLGSSRASLSGPRTMLPPGLPYPPSGQFKGIRAHLLSRDLVELHASSNHLVVTWSDWDNRDFVRNWVYHLHKAGCSALLVGATDTQLLEWLFEAGIPAFLIEQKSPARVSLLRAFSELGTNVILSDVDAVWLRDPIPFMQMYPDADILASSDAMEHGSPSEKLESSTNLEGPASLAVLFMRPSARKFIMEWESAIPSDGRSGERAAFNDLFHRELVQLTRRNDNLASVFRGTLLGGILSTSAFCSGQAYRAGLQQRIHVRPFVVHTPHPGPGEAAEKFVLRELGLWRDLPEHWTHPAGFLTYDNKLPATLWESAPRGALGELAAPLHAESMVVNHQLIQYRNAFIAARVLGGHSVVQPPVWLRGDLAARPKGGLAGTVASAPSAHIPVDAIIDLEALDKDAPNGYRESSFLRNPQGSGLLGDRLQVFICPDMVMAECETGDAVVWPLFGEVRLKPRRTLQQLRTALFEASKGYQVIEFKGNIADAMILSKEEVQRYSRWMAGWLSHPPSKLHQEETRYDLFWDYPGAAPQSTRMQTMNRKVDLGSGTLSAPKQEATQWWQGLTHS
;
A
#
# COMPACT_ATOMS: atom_id res chain seq x y z
N MET A 1 -4.20 14.62 -44.92
CA MET A 1 -5.31 14.46 -45.88
C MET A 1 -5.14 15.51 -46.98
N ALA A 2 -5.00 15.09 -48.24
CA ALA A 2 -4.91 15.91 -49.47
C ALA A 2 -3.95 17.12 -49.54
N ARG A 3 -2.81 16.95 -50.23
CA ARG A 3 -2.25 17.99 -51.12
C ARG A 3 -2.06 17.40 -52.54
N TYR A 4 -3.00 17.76 -53.40
CA TYR A 4 -2.94 17.88 -54.86
C TYR A 4 -1.83 17.18 -55.68
N LEU A 5 -2.22 16.08 -56.34
CA LEU A 5 -2.37 15.96 -57.81
C LEU A 5 -1.37 16.69 -58.76
N HIS A 6 -0.68 15.91 -59.60
CA HIS A 6 -0.70 16.16 -61.05
C HIS A 6 -0.43 14.92 -61.94
N ALA A 7 -0.84 15.02 -63.21
CA ALA A 7 -0.46 14.19 -64.38
C ALA A 7 -0.98 12.73 -64.47
N ALA A 8 -2.15 12.61 -65.08
CA ALA A 8 -2.81 11.39 -65.56
C ALA A 8 -2.02 10.55 -66.61
N ARG A 9 -2.35 9.24 -66.72
CA ARG A 9 -3.08 8.69 -67.89
C ARG A 9 -3.47 7.19 -67.78
N LYS A 10 -4.76 6.94 -68.08
CA LYS A 10 -5.38 5.78 -68.77
C LYS A 10 -5.09 4.32 -68.33
N CYS A 11 -6.19 3.68 -67.95
CA CYS A 11 -6.55 2.25 -68.04
C CYS A 11 -5.67 1.33 -68.91
N LEU A 12 -5.36 0.13 -68.40
CA LEU A 12 -5.98 -1.15 -68.81
C LEU A 12 -5.48 -2.35 -67.96
N VAL A 13 -6.42 -3.16 -67.50
CA VAL A 13 -6.36 -4.65 -67.35
C VAL A 13 -5.31 -5.31 -66.44
N SER A 14 -5.83 -5.88 -65.33
CA SER A 14 -5.59 -7.23 -64.79
C SER A 14 -4.38 -8.05 -65.28
N TYR A 15 -3.55 -8.56 -64.36
CA TYR A 15 -3.58 -9.98 -63.94
C TYR A 15 -2.62 -10.26 -62.75
N ARG A 16 -3.04 -11.14 -61.84
CA ARG A 16 -2.19 -11.90 -60.88
C ARG A 16 -1.74 -13.22 -61.55
N PRO A 17 -0.93 -14.10 -60.92
CA PRO A 17 0.11 -13.95 -59.89
C PRO A 17 1.44 -14.61 -60.34
N VAL A 18 2.42 -14.82 -59.44
CA VAL A 18 3.05 -16.12 -59.08
C VAL A 18 4.27 -15.84 -58.17
N ALA A 19 4.59 -16.80 -57.31
CA ALA A 19 5.53 -16.68 -56.19
C ALA A 19 6.90 -17.35 -56.46
N ILE A 20 7.75 -17.34 -55.42
CA ILE A 20 8.95 -18.16 -55.22
C ILE A 20 10.20 -17.76 -56.02
N LEU A 21 11.18 -17.15 -55.34
CA LEU A 21 12.50 -17.77 -55.21
C LEU A 21 13.29 -17.26 -53.97
N THR A 22 14.12 -18.15 -53.44
CA THR A 22 14.87 -18.01 -52.19
C THR A 22 16.35 -17.66 -52.45
N VAL A 23 16.88 -16.73 -51.64
CA VAL A 23 18.17 -16.85 -50.91
C VAL A 23 19.53 -16.60 -51.63
N THR A 24 20.22 -15.55 -51.13
CA THR A 24 21.68 -15.25 -51.02
C THR A 24 22.40 -14.35 -52.05
N ILE A 25 22.74 -13.12 -51.62
CA ILE A 25 24.07 -12.44 -51.70
C ILE A 25 24.12 -11.52 -50.45
N VAL A 26 24.85 -11.85 -49.38
CA VAL A 26 26.27 -11.53 -49.07
C VAL A 26 26.59 -10.03 -48.87
N VAL A 27 26.71 -9.67 -47.59
CA VAL A 27 27.75 -8.82 -46.94
C VAL A 27 28.33 -7.61 -47.70
N MET A 28 28.01 -6.41 -47.21
CA MET A 28 28.91 -5.33 -46.71
C MET A 28 27.99 -4.14 -46.35
N VAL A 29 27.96 -3.63 -45.11
CA VAL A 29 28.80 -2.52 -44.61
C VAL A 29 28.47 -2.27 -43.13
N LEU A 30 29.50 -2.07 -42.27
CA LEU A 30 29.55 -1.39 -40.95
C LEU A 30 28.30 -1.43 -40.02
N ALA A 31 28.30 -2.00 -38.81
CA ALA A 31 29.31 -2.09 -37.73
C ALA A 31 29.61 -0.78 -36.96
N ILE A 32 28.59 -0.26 -36.27
CA ILE A 32 28.63 0.53 -35.01
C ILE A 32 27.24 0.28 -34.35
N HIS A 33 27.03 -0.12 -33.08
CA HIS A 33 27.89 -0.60 -31.98
C HIS A 33 27.21 -1.84 -31.34
N ASN A 34 27.97 -2.84 -30.89
CA ASN A 34 28.35 -3.16 -29.51
C ASN A 34 27.17 -3.24 -28.50
N GLU A 35 26.75 -4.43 -28.03
CA GLU A 35 27.47 -5.48 -27.24
C GLU A 35 27.46 -5.15 -25.73
N ASP A 36 27.32 -6.10 -24.80
CA ASP A 36 27.70 -7.53 -24.84
C ASP A 36 26.61 -8.54 -24.44
N CYS A 37 26.70 -9.73 -25.04
CA CYS A 37 26.25 -10.99 -24.44
C CYS A 37 27.47 -11.73 -23.87
N PHE A 38 27.28 -12.60 -22.87
CA PHE A 38 28.28 -13.63 -22.55
C PHE A 38 27.71 -15.04 -22.67
N SER A 39 28.57 -15.96 -23.07
CA SER A 39 28.21 -17.23 -23.71
C SER A 39 27.98 -18.40 -22.75
N VAL A 40 27.10 -19.31 -23.17
CA VAL A 40 27.02 -20.67 -22.64
C VAL A 40 28.17 -21.50 -23.19
N ALA A 41 28.89 -22.22 -22.32
CA ALA A 41 29.79 -23.30 -22.71
C ALA A 41 29.38 -24.60 -22.00
N GLN A 42 29.18 -25.67 -22.78
CA GLN A 42 28.81 -27.00 -22.26
C GLN A 42 30.04 -27.80 -21.83
N THR A 43 29.97 -28.46 -20.66
CA THR A 43 30.75 -29.68 -20.37
C THR A 43 30.04 -30.57 -19.36
N GLY A 44 30.11 -31.89 -19.57
CA GLY A 44 30.07 -32.90 -18.49
C GLY A 44 28.70 -33.47 -18.09
N LEU A 45 28.40 -34.69 -18.55
CA LEU A 45 27.49 -35.57 -17.80
C LEU A 45 28.17 -36.03 -16.50
N GLY A 46 27.48 -35.87 -15.37
CA GLY A 46 27.93 -36.37 -14.07
C GLY A 46 26.77 -36.50 -13.09
N SER A 47 26.40 -37.72 -12.73
CA SER A 47 25.34 -38.00 -11.77
C SER A 47 25.86 -37.90 -10.33
N SER A 48 25.31 -36.99 -9.53
CA SER A 48 25.33 -37.12 -8.06
C SER A 48 24.20 -36.33 -7.40
N ARG A 49 23.41 -37.00 -6.54
CA ARG A 49 22.54 -36.33 -5.56
C ARG A 49 23.40 -35.45 -4.65
N ALA A 50 23.03 -34.19 -4.46
CA ALA A 50 23.61 -33.31 -3.46
C ALA A 50 22.52 -32.77 -2.51
N SER A 51 22.83 -32.72 -1.22
CA SER A 51 21.91 -32.40 -0.13
C SER A 51 21.62 -30.90 -0.01
N LEU A 52 20.39 -30.55 0.36
CA LEU A 52 20.00 -29.21 0.79
C LEU A 52 20.50 -28.94 2.22
N SER A 53 21.60 -28.20 2.37
CA SER A 53 22.02 -27.61 3.65
C SER A 53 23.05 -26.48 3.44
N GLY A 54 22.66 -25.23 3.69
CA GLY A 54 23.54 -24.05 3.65
C GLY A 54 22.76 -22.76 3.40
N PRO A 55 23.03 -21.66 4.13
CA PRO A 55 22.23 -20.44 4.03
C PRO A 55 22.46 -19.69 2.71
N ARG A 56 21.37 -19.34 2.02
CA ARG A 56 21.43 -18.47 0.83
C ARG A 56 21.51 -17.01 1.26
N THR A 57 22.63 -16.35 0.97
CA THR A 57 22.83 -14.91 1.14
C THR A 57 21.79 -14.10 0.35
N MET A 58 21.02 -13.25 1.06
CA MET A 58 19.84 -12.53 0.52
C MET A 58 20.11 -11.07 0.09
N LEU A 59 21.26 -10.79 -0.54
CA LEU A 59 21.56 -9.48 -1.14
C LEU A 59 21.96 -9.65 -2.62
N PRO A 60 21.72 -8.63 -3.47
CA PRO A 60 22.09 -8.72 -4.88
C PRO A 60 23.61 -8.94 -5.03
N PRO A 61 24.06 -9.79 -5.98
CA PRO A 61 25.48 -10.00 -6.21
C PRO A 61 26.12 -8.70 -6.72
N GLY A 62 27.20 -8.24 -6.08
CA GLY A 62 28.04 -7.16 -6.60
C GLY A 62 28.16 -5.88 -5.78
N LEU A 63 27.58 -5.79 -4.57
CA LEU A 63 27.90 -4.67 -3.66
C LEU A 63 29.27 -4.88 -3.00
N PRO A 64 30.23 -3.93 -3.12
CA PRO A 64 31.56 -4.06 -2.56
C PRO A 64 31.58 -3.67 -1.07
N TYR A 65 30.97 -4.50 -0.22
CA TYR A 65 31.26 -4.42 1.21
C TYR A 65 32.60 -5.08 1.52
N PRO A 66 33.40 -4.52 2.45
CA PRO A 66 34.63 -5.17 2.87
C PRO A 66 34.32 -6.58 3.40
N PRO A 67 35.26 -7.54 3.28
CA PRO A 67 35.03 -8.90 3.78
C PRO A 67 34.64 -8.82 5.24
N SER A 68 33.51 -9.46 5.60
CA SER A 68 32.97 -9.44 6.94
C SER A 68 34.06 -9.88 7.94
N GLY A 69 34.45 -8.95 8.81
CA GLY A 69 35.28 -9.29 9.95
C GLY A 69 34.54 -10.29 10.85
N GLN A 70 35.22 -10.87 11.83
CA GLN A 70 34.49 -11.49 12.93
C GLN A 70 33.67 -10.41 13.65
N PHE A 71 32.41 -10.71 14.00
CA PHE A 71 31.60 -9.85 14.85
C PHE A 71 32.33 -9.66 16.18
N LYS A 72 32.75 -8.44 16.47
CA LYS A 72 33.50 -8.12 17.70
C LYS A 72 32.46 -7.73 18.75
N GLY A 73 32.34 -8.51 19.81
CA GLY A 73 31.18 -8.46 20.71
C GLY A 73 30.69 -7.05 21.08
N ILE A 74 29.40 -6.81 20.83
CA ILE A 74 28.53 -5.66 21.15
C ILE A 74 29.20 -4.29 21.30
N ARG A 75 30.04 -4.07 22.32
CA ARG A 75 30.70 -2.78 22.60
C ARG A 75 31.57 -2.25 21.47
N ALA A 76 32.05 -3.11 20.57
CA ALA A 76 32.79 -2.67 19.38
C ALA A 76 31.89 -2.06 18.28
N HIS A 77 30.57 -2.16 18.43
CA HIS A 77 29.55 -1.68 17.49
C HIS A 77 28.72 -0.53 18.06
N LEU A 78 29.25 0.22 19.04
CA LEU A 78 28.63 1.47 19.51
C LEU A 78 28.85 2.60 18.49
N LEU A 79 27.94 3.58 18.47
CA LEU A 79 28.09 4.76 17.62
C LEU A 79 29.38 5.51 18.01
N SER A 80 30.23 5.78 17.01
CA SER A 80 31.55 6.39 17.18
C SER A 80 31.87 7.34 16.03
N ARG A 81 32.82 8.25 16.26
CA ARG A 81 33.31 9.18 15.24
C ARG A 81 33.81 8.43 14.00
N ASP A 82 34.68 7.45 14.20
CA ASP A 82 35.30 6.66 13.14
C ASP A 82 34.25 5.95 12.27
N LEU A 83 33.19 5.37 12.88
CA LEU A 83 32.10 4.73 12.14
C LEU A 83 31.33 5.74 11.28
N VAL A 84 31.07 6.94 11.79
CA VAL A 84 30.36 7.98 11.05
C VAL A 84 31.22 8.57 9.94
N GLU A 85 32.50 8.83 10.19
CA GLU A 85 33.43 9.35 9.19
C GLU A 85 33.74 8.31 8.08
N LEU A 86 33.65 7.02 8.38
CA LEU A 86 33.77 5.93 7.38
C LEU A 86 32.59 5.86 6.41
N HIS A 87 31.38 6.24 6.83
CA HIS A 87 30.16 6.07 6.05
C HIS A 87 29.51 7.37 5.57
N ALA A 88 29.84 8.53 6.13
CA ALA A 88 29.26 9.81 5.69
C ALA A 88 29.80 10.25 4.31
N SER A 89 28.91 10.82 3.48
CA SER A 89 29.28 11.46 2.20
C SER A 89 29.13 12.97 2.32
N SER A 90 30.22 13.73 2.10
CA SER A 90 30.25 15.19 2.30
C SER A 90 29.72 15.64 3.68
N ASN A 91 30.05 14.90 4.74
CA ASN A 91 29.52 15.05 6.10
C ASN A 91 27.97 14.96 6.21
N HIS A 92 27.31 14.26 5.29
CA HIS A 92 25.90 13.90 5.35
C HIS A 92 25.75 12.38 5.50
N LEU A 93 24.75 11.96 6.27
CA LEU A 93 24.45 10.56 6.52
C LEU A 93 22.94 10.32 6.55
N VAL A 94 22.46 9.31 5.83
CA VAL A 94 21.07 8.86 5.89
C VAL A 94 20.93 7.81 6.98
N VAL A 95 20.03 8.01 7.94
CA VAL A 95 19.93 7.18 9.14
C VAL A 95 18.50 6.69 9.32
N THR A 96 18.37 5.44 9.76
CA THR A 96 17.14 4.92 10.36
C THR A 96 17.48 4.05 11.57
N TRP A 97 16.46 3.61 12.31
CA TRP A 97 16.63 2.69 13.43
C TRP A 97 15.46 1.71 13.51
N SER A 98 15.71 0.52 14.08
CA SER A 98 14.69 -0.52 14.16
C SER A 98 15.06 -1.63 15.14
N ASP A 99 14.16 -2.61 15.27
CA ASP A 99 14.34 -3.87 15.99
C ASP A 99 14.29 -5.08 15.03
N TRP A 100 14.56 -6.26 15.58
CA TRP A 100 14.57 -7.53 14.85
C TRP A 100 13.21 -7.87 14.22
N ASP A 101 12.10 -7.53 14.87
CA ASP A 101 10.77 -7.82 14.36
C ASP A 101 10.51 -7.01 13.07
N ASN A 102 10.99 -5.76 13.04
CA ASN A 102 10.92 -4.85 11.89
C ASN A 102 12.08 -4.98 10.87
N ARG A 103 12.95 -6.00 10.98
CA ARG A 103 14.09 -6.24 10.06
C ARG A 103 13.73 -6.27 8.56
N ASP A 104 12.50 -6.62 8.21
CA ASP A 104 12.05 -6.68 6.81
C ASP A 104 11.81 -5.27 6.23
N PHE A 105 11.38 -4.29 7.06
CA PHE A 105 11.39 -2.88 6.68
C PHE A 105 12.83 -2.38 6.49
N VAL A 106 13.74 -2.73 7.42
CA VAL A 106 15.18 -2.39 7.28
C VAL A 106 15.74 -2.92 5.96
N ARG A 107 15.42 -4.17 5.58
CA ARG A 107 15.83 -4.75 4.29
C ARG A 107 15.27 -3.95 3.11
N ASN A 108 14.02 -3.49 3.18
CA ASN A 108 13.40 -2.68 2.14
C ASN A 108 14.08 -1.32 2.02
N TRP A 109 14.23 -0.61 3.14
CA TRP A 109 14.88 0.71 3.26
C TRP A 109 16.30 0.72 2.70
N VAL A 110 17.15 -0.23 3.13
CA VAL A 110 18.54 -0.37 2.68
C VAL A 110 18.61 -0.67 1.18
N TYR A 111 17.78 -1.60 0.68
CA TYR A 111 17.72 -1.91 -0.75
C TYR A 111 17.33 -0.68 -1.58
N HIS A 112 16.39 0.12 -1.09
CA HIS A 112 15.90 1.31 -1.78
C HIS A 112 16.93 2.44 -1.84
N LEU A 113 17.68 2.70 -0.76
CA LEU A 113 18.82 3.64 -0.79
C LEU A 113 19.95 3.19 -1.73
N HIS A 114 20.34 1.91 -1.69
CA HIS A 114 21.36 1.38 -2.60
C HIS A 114 20.92 1.46 -4.07
N LYS A 115 19.65 1.11 -4.35
CA LYS A 115 19.06 1.25 -5.70
C LYS A 115 19.01 2.71 -6.17
N ALA A 116 18.86 3.65 -5.24
CA ALA A 116 18.91 5.08 -5.48
C ALA A 116 20.33 5.65 -5.62
N GLY A 117 21.37 4.83 -5.45
CA GLY A 117 22.79 5.22 -5.53
C GLY A 117 23.38 5.78 -4.24
N CYS A 118 22.64 5.79 -3.13
CA CYS A 118 23.11 6.32 -1.85
C CYS A 118 23.74 5.20 -1.01
N SER A 119 25.06 5.26 -0.81
CA SER A 119 25.81 4.36 0.09
C SER A 119 26.07 4.97 1.48
N ALA A 120 25.74 6.24 1.68
CA ALA A 120 26.07 7.00 2.87
C ALA A 120 25.00 6.83 3.95
N LEU A 121 24.91 5.62 4.50
CA LEU A 121 23.89 5.25 5.47
C LEU A 121 24.44 4.59 6.74
N LEU A 122 23.68 4.67 7.83
CA LEU A 122 23.81 3.83 9.03
C LEU A 122 22.44 3.38 9.54
N VAL A 123 22.36 2.15 10.02
CA VAL A 123 21.17 1.61 10.72
C VAL A 123 21.46 1.47 12.21
N GLY A 124 20.65 2.12 13.04
CA GLY A 124 20.68 1.93 14.50
C GLY A 124 19.85 0.72 14.92
N ALA A 125 20.48 -0.32 15.43
CA ALA A 125 19.78 -1.49 15.99
C ALA A 125 19.45 -1.28 17.46
N THR A 126 18.20 -1.51 17.88
CA THR A 126 17.78 -1.42 19.29
C THR A 126 18.01 -2.72 20.06
N ASP A 127 18.24 -3.82 19.35
CA ASP A 127 18.57 -5.13 19.90
C ASP A 127 19.80 -5.75 19.21
N THR A 128 20.31 -6.83 19.80
CA THR A 128 21.53 -7.50 19.34
C THR A 128 21.31 -8.44 18.16
N GLN A 129 20.10 -8.98 17.99
CA GLN A 129 19.77 -9.92 16.92
C GLN A 129 19.67 -9.20 15.57
N LEU A 130 19.08 -8.00 15.53
CA LEU A 130 19.14 -7.13 14.35
C LEU A 130 20.58 -6.69 14.05
N LEU A 131 21.36 -6.32 15.07
CA LEU A 131 22.75 -5.87 14.89
C LEU A 131 23.63 -6.95 14.27
N GLU A 132 23.56 -8.18 14.77
CA GLU A 132 24.31 -9.34 14.25
C GLU A 132 23.92 -9.61 12.79
N TRP A 133 22.62 -9.61 12.47
CA TRP A 133 22.13 -9.80 11.10
C TRP A 133 22.56 -8.70 10.13
N LEU A 134 22.55 -7.43 10.56
CA LEU A 134 23.04 -6.30 9.76
C LEU A 134 24.52 -6.46 9.46
N PHE A 135 25.32 -6.85 10.46
CA PHE A 135 26.75 -7.07 10.31
C PHE A 135 27.06 -8.27 9.38
N GLU A 136 26.35 -9.39 9.52
CA GLU A 136 26.45 -10.53 8.59
C GLU A 136 26.08 -10.16 7.15
N ALA A 137 25.09 -9.27 6.99
CA ALA A 137 24.68 -8.73 5.69
C ALA A 137 25.64 -7.65 5.14
N GLY A 138 26.67 -7.26 5.88
CA GLY A 138 27.60 -6.17 5.50
C GLY A 138 26.97 -4.78 5.54
N ILE A 139 25.81 -4.61 6.18
CA ILE A 139 25.08 -3.35 6.27
C ILE A 139 25.69 -2.49 7.38
N PRO A 140 26.10 -1.24 7.11
CA PRO A 140 26.62 -0.31 8.11
C PRO A 140 25.64 -0.07 9.26
N ALA A 141 26.03 -0.42 10.49
CA ALA A 141 25.13 -0.43 11.65
C ALA A 141 25.83 -0.16 12.99
N PHE A 142 25.04 0.23 14.00
CA PHE A 142 25.48 0.43 15.39
C PHE A 142 24.39 0.01 16.39
N LEU A 143 24.78 -0.38 17.61
CA LEU A 143 23.84 -0.62 18.71
C LEU A 143 23.40 0.70 19.37
N ILE A 144 22.11 0.79 19.65
CA ILE A 144 21.50 1.79 20.51
C ILE A 144 21.37 1.21 21.93
N GLU A 145 22.20 1.66 22.89
CA GLU A 145 22.15 1.14 24.28
C GLU A 145 20.92 1.59 25.09
N GLN A 146 20.19 2.61 24.61
CA GLN A 146 19.04 3.16 25.31
C GLN A 146 17.77 2.37 24.97
N LYS A 147 17.12 1.78 25.98
CA LYS A 147 15.93 0.91 25.87
C LYS A 147 14.69 1.53 25.21
N SER A 148 14.71 2.83 24.96
CA SER A 148 13.71 3.55 24.18
C SER A 148 14.42 4.71 23.48
N PRO A 149 14.92 4.53 22.24
CA PRO A 149 15.38 5.67 21.46
C PRO A 149 14.19 6.59 21.21
N ALA A 150 14.17 7.74 21.87
CA ALA A 150 13.56 8.89 21.24
C ALA A 150 14.38 9.20 19.98
N ARG A 151 13.71 9.44 18.86
CA ARG A 151 14.31 9.97 17.61
C ARG A 151 15.29 11.12 17.90
N VAL A 152 14.94 11.94 18.89
CA VAL A 152 15.72 13.06 19.44
C VAL A 152 17.08 12.65 20.03
N SER A 153 17.15 11.53 20.76
CA SER A 153 18.40 11.08 21.38
C SER A 153 19.41 10.56 20.34
N LEU A 154 18.93 9.98 19.22
CA LEU A 154 19.78 9.70 18.05
C LEU A 154 20.31 11.00 17.43
N LEU A 155 19.42 11.97 17.15
CA LEU A 155 19.80 13.28 16.62
C LEU A 155 20.82 13.99 17.51
N ARG A 156 20.69 13.90 18.84
CA ARG A 156 21.69 14.41 19.80
C ARG A 156 23.04 13.74 19.63
N ALA A 157 23.10 12.42 19.56
CA ALA A 157 24.35 11.69 19.43
C ALA A 157 25.11 12.05 18.13
N PHE A 158 24.42 12.14 16.99
CA PHE A 158 25.05 12.58 15.74
C PHE A 158 25.42 14.07 15.72
N SER A 159 24.60 14.93 16.36
CA SER A 159 24.92 16.35 16.56
C SER A 159 26.21 16.53 17.37
N GLU A 160 26.44 15.69 18.37
CA GLU A 160 27.67 15.65 19.18
C GLU A 160 28.89 15.17 18.40
N LEU A 161 28.71 14.32 17.38
CA LEU A 161 29.76 13.91 16.45
C LEU A 161 30.05 14.96 15.36
N GLY A 162 29.14 15.92 15.13
CA GLY A 162 29.32 17.00 14.16
C GLY A 162 28.83 16.67 12.74
N THR A 163 27.89 15.73 12.62
CA THR A 163 27.41 15.22 11.32
C THR A 163 26.04 15.80 10.95
N ASN A 164 25.83 16.06 9.66
CA ASN A 164 24.50 16.40 9.14
C ASN A 164 23.71 15.11 8.90
N VAL A 165 22.52 14.97 9.50
CA VAL A 165 21.75 13.72 9.45
C VAL A 165 20.47 13.92 8.66
N ILE A 166 20.19 12.96 7.77
CA ILE A 166 18.89 12.76 7.14
C ILE A 166 18.27 11.54 7.82
N LEU A 167 17.50 11.76 8.87
CA LEU A 167 16.85 10.72 9.65
C LEU A 167 15.49 10.40 9.05
N SER A 168 15.18 9.12 8.85
CA SER A 168 13.82 8.68 8.52
C SER A 168 13.36 7.52 9.39
N ASP A 169 12.04 7.40 9.49
CA ASP A 169 11.41 6.18 9.95
C ASP A 169 11.74 5.02 8.98
N VAL A 170 11.66 3.78 9.48
CA VAL A 170 12.16 2.58 8.77
C VAL A 170 11.24 2.13 7.62
N ASP A 171 9.98 2.57 7.66
CA ASP A 171 8.94 2.37 6.65
C ASP A 171 9.14 3.29 5.42
N ALA A 172 10.04 4.27 5.48
CA ALA A 172 10.35 5.17 4.39
C ALA A 172 11.03 4.47 3.21
N VAL A 173 10.46 4.63 2.01
CA VAL A 173 10.96 4.05 0.77
C VAL A 173 11.66 5.11 -0.08
N TRP A 174 13.00 5.11 -0.06
CA TRP A 174 13.82 6.00 -0.86
C TRP A 174 13.80 5.62 -2.36
N LEU A 175 13.62 6.62 -3.21
CA LEU A 175 13.56 6.50 -4.67
C LEU A 175 14.70 7.25 -5.38
N ARG A 176 15.35 8.21 -4.69
CA ARG A 176 16.51 8.98 -5.14
C ARG A 176 17.42 9.25 -3.94
N ASP A 177 18.73 9.41 -4.18
CA ASP A 177 19.67 9.89 -3.16
C ASP A 177 19.22 11.27 -2.63
N PRO A 178 18.95 11.42 -1.32
CA PRO A 178 18.52 12.68 -0.74
C PRO A 178 19.65 13.67 -0.45
N ILE A 179 20.92 13.23 -0.42
CA ILE A 179 22.05 14.10 -0.04
C ILE A 179 22.19 15.31 -0.98
N PRO A 180 22.12 15.16 -2.33
CA PRO A 180 22.14 16.29 -3.25
C PRO A 180 21.01 17.30 -3.01
N PHE A 181 19.82 16.85 -2.57
CA PHE A 181 18.71 17.76 -2.26
C PHE A 181 19.03 18.62 -1.03
N MET A 182 19.51 18.01 0.06
CA MET A 182 19.87 18.75 1.28
C MET A 182 21.03 19.73 1.04
N GLN A 183 21.95 19.39 0.14
CA GLN A 183 23.05 20.26 -0.27
C GLN A 183 22.62 21.51 -1.05
N MET A 184 21.41 21.54 -1.64
CA MET A 184 20.85 22.78 -2.21
C MET A 184 20.53 23.83 -1.15
N TYR A 185 20.48 23.44 0.13
CA TYR A 185 20.14 24.27 1.28
C TYR A 185 21.31 24.33 2.27
N PRO A 186 22.44 24.97 1.91
CA PRO A 186 23.62 25.04 2.78
C PRO A 186 23.32 25.75 4.10
N ASP A 187 22.45 26.76 4.07
CA ASP A 187 22.04 27.57 5.22
C ASP A 187 20.99 26.90 6.13
N ALA A 188 20.35 25.80 5.71
CA ALA A 188 19.28 25.18 6.49
C ALA A 188 19.83 24.39 7.67
N ASP A 189 19.31 24.65 8.88
CA ASP A 189 19.64 23.91 10.10
C ASP A 189 18.71 22.71 10.31
N ILE A 190 17.43 22.85 9.96
CA ILE A 190 16.38 21.84 10.13
C ILE A 190 15.48 21.82 8.88
N LEU A 191 15.26 20.65 8.27
CA LEU A 191 14.17 20.45 7.31
C LEU A 191 13.29 19.27 7.76
N ALA A 192 11.98 19.34 7.56
CA ALA A 192 11.05 18.28 7.97
C ALA A 192 10.04 17.98 6.85
N SER A 193 9.59 16.72 6.72
CA SER A 193 8.48 16.38 5.82
C SER A 193 7.15 16.93 6.34
N SER A 194 6.10 16.86 5.53
CA SER A 194 4.72 17.14 5.96
C SER A 194 3.75 16.12 5.37
N ASP A 195 2.68 15.85 6.11
CA ASP A 195 1.57 15.01 5.68
C ASP A 195 0.47 15.82 4.98
N ALA A 196 0.64 17.14 4.83
CA ALA A 196 -0.31 18.03 4.19
C ALA A 196 -0.65 17.59 2.74
N MET A 197 -1.93 17.63 2.39
CA MET A 197 -2.44 17.12 1.09
C MET A 197 -2.97 18.20 0.15
N GLU A 198 -2.93 19.47 0.58
CA GLU A 198 -3.58 20.59 -0.10
C GLU A 198 -2.67 21.24 -1.16
N HIS A 199 -1.35 21.14 -0.97
CA HIS A 199 -0.33 21.80 -1.78
C HIS A 199 0.89 20.90 -1.99
N GLY A 200 1.67 21.19 -3.04
CA GLY A 200 2.97 20.59 -3.30
C GLY A 200 3.77 21.45 -4.29
N SER A 201 5.09 21.46 -4.15
CA SER A 201 5.99 22.27 -4.98
C SER A 201 6.20 21.61 -6.35
N PRO A 202 5.92 22.29 -7.48
CA PRO A 202 6.15 21.75 -8.83
C PRO A 202 7.62 21.87 -9.28
N SER A 203 8.54 22.25 -8.38
CA SER A 203 9.89 22.73 -8.75
C SER A 203 11.05 21.97 -8.11
N GLU A 204 10.79 20.80 -7.48
CA GLU A 204 11.79 20.06 -6.67
C GLU A 204 12.50 20.95 -5.64
N LYS A 205 11.72 21.78 -4.93
CA LYS A 205 12.17 22.66 -3.84
C LYS A 205 11.37 22.38 -2.56
N LEU A 206 11.76 23.00 -1.45
CA LEU A 206 10.93 23.14 -0.25
C LEU A 206 9.54 23.72 -0.57
N GLU A 207 8.57 23.43 0.30
CA GLU A 207 7.22 24.02 0.24
C GLU A 207 7.24 25.55 0.23
N SER A 208 6.18 26.17 -0.29
CA SER A 208 6.02 27.63 -0.23
C SER A 208 5.85 28.13 1.21
N SER A 209 6.18 29.40 1.44
CA SER A 209 6.16 29.99 2.79
C SER A 209 4.78 29.91 3.47
N THR A 210 3.70 29.89 2.69
CA THR A 210 2.31 29.66 3.11
C THR A 210 2.08 28.34 3.85
N ASN A 211 2.93 27.34 3.63
CA ASN A 211 2.76 25.97 4.14
C ASN A 211 3.72 25.68 5.30
N LEU A 212 4.62 26.62 5.63
CA LEU A 212 5.57 26.51 6.74
C LEU A 212 4.93 26.62 8.12
N GLU A 213 3.66 27.02 8.19
CA GLU A 213 2.84 27.05 9.42
C GLU A 213 2.03 25.75 9.61
N GLY A 214 2.04 24.87 8.61
CA GLY A 214 1.39 23.56 8.66
C GLY A 214 2.18 22.56 9.52
N PRO A 215 1.54 21.53 10.10
CA PRO A 215 2.22 20.57 10.95
C PRO A 215 3.30 19.80 10.17
N ALA A 216 4.51 19.82 10.69
CA ALA A 216 5.62 18.99 10.27
C ALA A 216 5.39 17.54 10.70
N SER A 217 5.68 16.62 9.79
CA SER A 217 5.81 15.19 10.03
C SER A 217 7.24 14.88 10.49
N LEU A 218 7.41 13.83 11.29
CA LEU A 218 8.72 13.38 11.77
C LEU A 218 9.27 12.19 10.97
N ALA A 219 8.53 11.74 9.94
CA ALA A 219 8.89 10.59 9.12
C ALA A 219 10.17 10.79 8.31
N VAL A 220 10.50 12.05 7.97
CA VAL A 220 11.80 12.44 7.39
C VAL A 220 12.22 13.79 7.99
N LEU A 221 13.38 13.82 8.64
CA LEU A 221 14.00 15.00 9.22
C LEU A 221 15.44 15.15 8.72
N PHE A 222 15.80 16.34 8.26
CA PHE A 222 17.19 16.76 8.10
C PHE A 222 17.57 17.66 9.27
N MET A 223 18.73 17.41 9.90
CA MET A 223 19.29 18.31 10.91
C MET A 223 20.81 18.47 10.77
N ARG A 224 21.27 19.70 10.97
CA ARG A 224 22.69 20.05 11.14
C ARG A 224 23.10 20.08 12.62
N PRO A 225 24.40 19.95 12.95
CA PRO A 225 24.90 20.09 14.32
C PRO A 225 24.56 21.43 15.00
N SER A 226 24.36 22.51 14.23
CA SER A 226 23.88 23.82 14.72
C SER A 226 22.54 23.74 15.44
N ALA A 227 21.67 22.79 15.08
CA ALA A 227 20.39 22.55 15.73
C ALA A 227 20.52 21.91 17.14
N ARG A 228 21.72 21.67 17.69
CA ARG A 228 21.91 21.00 19.00
C ARG A 228 21.07 21.60 20.13
N LYS A 229 20.94 22.93 20.17
CA LYS A 229 20.12 23.60 21.21
C LYS A 229 18.63 23.26 21.07
N PHE A 230 18.11 23.23 19.84
CA PHE A 230 16.74 22.80 19.56
C PHE A 230 16.54 21.35 19.99
N ILE A 231 17.47 20.45 19.64
CA ILE A 231 17.41 19.02 19.99
C ILE A 231 17.34 18.83 21.52
N MET A 232 18.13 19.58 22.30
CA MET A 232 18.09 19.51 23.78
C MET A 232 16.80 20.10 24.39
N GLU A 233 16.29 21.23 23.87
CA GLU A 233 14.99 21.77 24.29
C GLU A 233 13.84 20.82 23.92
N TRP A 234 13.94 20.12 22.78
CA TRP A 234 12.96 19.11 22.35
C TRP A 234 12.99 17.85 23.20
N GLU A 235 14.17 17.29 23.50
CA GLU A 235 14.32 16.12 24.39
C GLU A 235 13.75 16.42 25.79
N SER A 236 13.90 17.67 26.25
CA SER A 236 13.37 18.14 27.53
C SER A 236 11.85 18.45 27.51
N ALA A 237 11.26 18.65 26.35
CA ALA A 237 9.83 18.97 26.17
C ALA A 237 8.95 17.74 25.93
N ILE A 238 9.55 16.56 25.68
CA ILE A 238 8.82 15.30 25.57
C ILE A 238 8.37 14.86 26.97
N PRO A 239 7.06 14.66 27.23
CA PRO A 239 6.59 14.18 28.52
C PRO A 239 7.10 12.75 28.81
N SER A 240 7.13 12.35 30.08
CA SER A 240 7.67 11.06 30.51
C SER A 240 6.88 9.82 30.03
N ASP A 241 5.74 10.00 29.37
CA ASP A 241 5.02 8.93 28.65
C ASP A 241 5.56 8.68 27.23
N GLY A 242 6.48 9.53 26.76
CA GLY A 242 7.38 9.31 25.63
C GLY A 242 6.77 9.42 24.23
N ARG A 243 5.55 8.92 24.01
CA ARG A 243 4.95 8.77 22.66
C ARG A 243 3.88 9.80 22.34
N SER A 244 3.11 10.25 23.33
CA SER A 244 1.95 11.12 23.11
C SER A 244 2.29 12.56 22.73
N GLY A 245 3.55 12.97 22.92
CA GLY A 245 3.97 14.37 22.84
C GLY A 245 5.09 14.70 21.85
N GLU A 246 5.82 13.73 21.27
CA GLU A 246 7.05 14.02 20.51
C GLU A 246 6.84 14.97 19.33
N ARG A 247 5.88 14.65 18.45
CA ARG A 247 5.51 15.50 17.29
C ARG A 247 4.91 16.83 17.72
N ALA A 248 4.17 16.88 18.83
CA ALA A 248 3.60 18.11 19.35
C ALA A 248 4.69 19.05 19.86
N ALA A 249 5.63 18.53 20.66
CA ALA A 249 6.78 19.27 21.17
C ALA A 249 7.71 19.75 20.04
N PHE A 250 7.94 18.94 19.00
CA PHE A 250 8.68 19.39 17.81
C PHE A 250 8.01 20.59 17.15
N ASN A 251 6.72 20.47 16.85
CA ASN A 251 5.96 21.51 16.14
C ASN A 251 5.83 22.80 16.95
N ASP A 252 5.63 22.70 18.27
CA ASP A 252 5.59 23.86 19.17
C ASP A 252 6.94 24.60 19.24
N LEU A 253 8.07 23.87 19.23
CA LEU A 253 9.41 24.48 19.21
C LEU A 253 9.79 25.02 17.84
N PHE A 254 9.45 24.31 16.76
CA PHE A 254 9.82 24.66 15.39
C PHE A 254 9.08 25.92 14.92
N HIS A 255 7.77 25.99 15.15
CA HIS A 255 6.95 27.16 14.79
C HIS A 255 7.07 28.33 15.78
N ARG A 256 7.82 28.18 16.89
CA ARG A 256 7.95 29.23 17.91
C ARG A 256 8.63 30.48 17.35
N GLU A 257 7.85 31.56 17.25
CA GLU A 257 8.27 32.83 16.65
C GLU A 257 8.80 32.63 15.22
N LEU A 258 8.13 31.78 14.43
CA LEU A 258 8.45 31.58 13.02
C LEU A 258 8.28 32.89 12.24
N VAL A 259 9.29 33.27 11.45
CA VAL A 259 9.25 34.44 10.56
C VAL A 259 9.67 34.05 9.15
N GLN A 260 8.75 34.23 8.19
CA GLN A 260 9.01 34.02 6.78
C GLN A 260 10.02 35.06 6.25
N LEU A 261 11.11 34.61 5.62
CA LEU A 261 12.20 35.47 5.18
C LEU A 261 11.98 35.98 3.74
N THR A 262 11.20 37.06 3.61
CA THR A 262 10.78 37.65 2.31
C THR A 262 11.91 38.10 1.36
N ARG A 263 13.17 38.14 1.84
CA ARG A 263 14.36 38.43 1.02
C ARG A 263 15.05 37.17 0.45
N ARG A 264 14.63 35.98 0.84
CA ARG A 264 15.12 34.70 0.30
C ARG A 264 14.14 34.15 -0.76
N ASN A 265 14.64 33.33 -1.68
CA ASN A 265 13.89 32.70 -2.75
C ASN A 265 13.95 31.16 -2.73
N ASP A 266 14.40 30.61 -1.59
CA ASP A 266 14.62 29.19 -1.33
C ASP A 266 13.59 28.59 -0.36
N ASN A 267 12.64 29.41 0.12
CA ASN A 267 11.59 29.10 1.09
C ASN A 267 12.09 28.72 2.51
N LEU A 268 13.32 29.08 2.89
CA LEU A 268 13.73 28.99 4.29
C LEU A 268 13.10 30.11 5.13
N ALA A 269 12.65 29.76 6.33
CA ALA A 269 12.16 30.68 7.35
C ALA A 269 13.09 30.71 8.56
N SER A 270 13.00 31.80 9.31
CA SER A 270 13.57 31.93 10.65
C SER A 270 12.70 31.13 11.62
N VAL A 271 13.25 30.14 12.29
CA VAL A 271 12.54 29.21 13.20
C VAL A 271 13.16 29.20 14.60
N PHE A 272 12.45 28.61 15.57
CA PHE A 272 12.93 28.44 16.95
C PHE A 272 13.48 29.74 17.58
N ARG A 273 12.58 30.70 17.84
CA ARG A 273 12.92 32.04 18.37
C ARG A 273 13.90 32.82 17.49
N GLY A 274 13.83 32.57 16.19
CA GLY A 274 14.71 33.13 15.17
C GLY A 274 16.20 32.79 15.33
N THR A 275 16.53 31.66 15.96
CA THR A 275 17.92 31.23 16.17
C THR A 275 18.43 30.23 15.15
N LEU A 276 17.54 29.66 14.33
CA LEU A 276 17.85 28.67 13.29
C LEU A 276 17.10 28.99 11.98
N LEU A 277 17.59 28.44 10.87
CA LEU A 277 16.90 28.45 9.58
C LEU A 277 16.23 27.10 9.31
N GLY A 278 14.92 27.13 9.08
CA GLY A 278 14.07 25.96 8.91
C GLY A 278 13.25 25.97 7.63
N GLY A 279 12.78 24.78 7.21
CA GLY A 279 11.88 24.66 6.06
C GLY A 279 11.16 23.31 6.00
N ILE A 280 10.08 23.25 5.20
CA ILE A 280 9.31 22.03 4.99
C ILE A 280 9.67 21.40 3.65
N LEU A 281 10.08 20.12 3.67
CA LEU A 281 10.35 19.29 2.50
C LEU A 281 9.04 19.08 1.73
N SER A 282 9.06 19.27 0.40
CA SER A 282 7.81 19.32 -0.35
C SER A 282 7.08 17.98 -0.41
N THR A 283 5.77 18.02 -0.22
CA THR A 283 4.85 16.86 -0.22
C THR A 283 4.82 16.11 -1.55
N SER A 284 5.24 16.75 -2.65
CA SER A 284 5.37 16.15 -3.98
C SER A 284 6.70 15.41 -4.19
N ALA A 285 7.72 15.74 -3.39
CA ALA A 285 9.08 15.22 -3.49
C ALA A 285 9.43 14.27 -2.32
N PHE A 286 8.92 14.54 -1.13
CA PHE A 286 9.07 13.77 0.10
C PHE A 286 7.67 13.29 0.52
N CYS A 287 7.10 12.47 -0.36
CA CYS A 287 5.68 12.15 -0.36
C CYS A 287 5.27 11.39 0.91
N SER A 288 4.22 11.88 1.53
CA SER A 288 3.36 11.01 2.32
C SER A 288 2.71 9.98 1.37
N GLY A 289 2.60 8.73 1.78
CA GLY A 289 2.01 7.63 1.00
C GLY A 289 0.57 7.90 0.56
N GLN A 290 -0.18 8.70 1.33
CA GLN A 290 -1.48 9.24 0.91
C GLN A 290 -1.33 10.19 -0.29
N ALA A 291 -0.36 11.12 -0.26
CA ALA A 291 -0.09 12.03 -1.38
C ALA A 291 0.43 11.29 -2.62
N TYR A 292 1.29 10.28 -2.43
CA TYR A 292 1.79 9.43 -3.51
C TYR A 292 0.67 8.60 -4.16
N ARG A 293 -0.22 8.00 -3.34
CA ARG A 293 -1.39 7.23 -3.81
C ARG A 293 -2.42 8.12 -4.53
N ALA A 294 -2.59 9.37 -4.11
CA ALA A 294 -3.44 10.35 -4.79
C ALA A 294 -2.86 10.81 -6.16
N GLY A 295 -1.60 10.48 -6.46
CA GLY A 295 -0.94 10.83 -7.71
C GLY A 295 -0.51 12.31 -7.80
N LEU A 296 -0.35 13.01 -6.66
CA LEU A 296 0.07 14.42 -6.62
C LEU A 296 1.35 14.66 -7.45
N GLN A 297 2.38 13.86 -7.18
CA GLN A 297 3.67 13.82 -7.87
C GLN A 297 3.53 13.63 -9.39
N GLN A 298 2.61 12.77 -9.83
CA GLN A 298 2.37 12.50 -11.25
C GLN A 298 1.71 13.69 -11.95
N ARG A 299 0.72 14.32 -11.30
CA ARG A 299 -0.03 15.47 -11.82
C ARG A 299 0.81 16.73 -11.97
N ILE A 300 1.82 16.91 -11.10
CA ILE A 300 2.75 18.06 -11.16
C ILE A 300 4.14 17.70 -11.71
N HIS A 301 4.29 16.50 -12.27
CA HIS A 301 5.49 15.99 -12.94
C HIS A 301 6.79 16.02 -12.09
N VAL A 302 6.66 15.87 -10.77
CA VAL A 302 7.81 15.75 -9.85
C VAL A 302 8.16 14.28 -9.62
N ARG A 303 9.46 13.97 -9.55
CA ARG A 303 9.95 12.63 -9.20
C ARG A 303 10.30 12.58 -7.71
N PRO A 304 9.58 11.83 -6.87
CA PRO A 304 9.85 11.81 -5.43
C PRO A 304 11.25 11.29 -5.12
N PHE A 305 11.83 11.82 -4.05
CA PHE A 305 13.01 11.30 -3.36
C PHE A 305 12.64 10.16 -2.42
N VAL A 306 11.45 10.22 -1.80
CA VAL A 306 11.00 9.24 -0.81
C VAL A 306 9.48 9.18 -0.76
N VAL A 307 8.97 8.01 -0.37
CA VAL A 307 7.59 7.80 0.05
C VAL A 307 7.62 7.23 1.47
N HIS A 308 7.08 7.95 2.45
CA HIS A 308 6.89 7.46 3.83
C HIS A 308 5.41 7.14 4.06
N THR A 309 5.04 6.34 5.07
CA THR A 309 3.67 5.82 5.24
C THR A 309 2.88 6.59 6.32
N PRO A 310 2.11 7.65 5.97
CA PRO A 310 1.18 8.32 6.88
C PRO A 310 -0.04 7.42 7.12
N HIS A 311 0.09 6.55 8.10
CA HIS A 311 -0.93 5.77 8.80
C HIS A 311 -2.42 6.07 8.46
N PRO A 312 -3.10 5.20 7.70
CA PRO A 312 -4.56 5.12 7.64
C PRO A 312 -5.15 4.08 8.61
N GLY A 313 -4.36 3.10 9.05
CA GLY A 313 -4.77 2.04 9.97
C GLY A 313 -3.60 1.45 10.77
N PRO A 314 -3.85 0.83 11.94
CA PRO A 314 -2.80 0.33 12.82
C PRO A 314 -2.19 -0.99 12.36
N GLY A 315 -0.84 -1.03 12.32
CA GLY A 315 -0.07 -2.27 12.27
C GLY A 315 0.89 -2.42 11.09
N GLU A 316 1.95 -3.22 11.30
CA GLU A 316 2.97 -3.51 10.29
C GLU A 316 2.38 -4.20 9.05
N ALA A 317 1.33 -5.02 9.21
CA ALA A 317 0.67 -5.72 8.11
C ALA A 317 0.03 -4.71 7.14
N ALA A 318 -0.58 -3.64 7.67
CA ALA A 318 -1.16 -2.58 6.86
C ALA A 318 -0.09 -1.77 6.11
N GLU A 319 0.99 -1.37 6.79
CA GLU A 319 2.10 -0.64 6.18
C GLU A 319 2.77 -1.44 5.04
N LYS A 320 3.08 -2.72 5.29
CA LYS A 320 3.62 -3.65 4.27
C LYS A 320 2.66 -3.82 3.09
N PHE A 321 1.36 -3.94 3.35
CA PHE A 321 0.33 -4.04 2.30
C PHE A 321 0.25 -2.79 1.43
N VAL A 322 0.23 -1.59 2.03
CA VAL A 322 0.23 -0.31 1.31
C VAL A 322 1.46 -0.17 0.42
N LEU A 323 2.65 -0.53 0.93
CA LEU A 323 3.88 -0.47 0.13
C LEU A 323 3.88 -1.46 -1.04
N ARG A 324 3.30 -2.66 -0.87
CA ARG A 324 3.08 -3.61 -1.99
C ARG A 324 2.09 -3.10 -3.04
N GLU A 325 0.97 -2.51 -2.62
CA GLU A 325 0.00 -1.89 -3.55
C GLU A 325 0.64 -0.83 -4.44
N LEU A 326 1.56 -0.06 -3.87
CA LEU A 326 2.29 1.01 -4.58
C LEU A 326 3.49 0.51 -5.40
N GLY A 327 3.84 -0.79 -5.33
CA GLY A 327 5.03 -1.35 -5.98
C GLY A 327 6.35 -0.90 -5.35
N LEU A 328 6.31 -0.51 -4.07
CA LEU A 328 7.38 0.08 -3.27
C LEU A 328 7.96 -0.89 -2.22
N TRP A 329 7.45 -2.12 -2.17
CA TRP A 329 7.95 -3.19 -1.32
C TRP A 329 8.78 -4.20 -2.12
N ARG A 330 9.92 -4.63 -1.58
CA ARG A 330 10.74 -5.71 -2.13
C ARG A 330 10.36 -7.04 -1.50
N ASP A 331 9.46 -7.75 -2.17
CA ASP A 331 9.11 -9.11 -1.79
C ASP A 331 10.21 -10.15 -2.03
N LEU A 332 10.26 -11.13 -1.13
CA LEU A 332 11.04 -12.35 -1.30
C LEU A 332 10.30 -13.33 -2.26
N PRO A 333 10.99 -14.30 -2.88
CA PRO A 333 10.37 -15.25 -3.81
C PRO A 333 9.15 -15.99 -3.24
N GLU A 334 9.16 -16.28 -1.95
CA GLU A 334 8.11 -17.01 -1.24
C GLU A 334 6.75 -16.30 -1.31
N HIS A 335 6.72 -14.96 -1.36
CA HIS A 335 5.50 -14.17 -1.46
C HIS A 335 4.70 -14.50 -2.74
N TRP A 336 5.40 -14.81 -3.83
CA TRP A 336 4.84 -15.16 -5.14
C TRP A 336 4.42 -16.63 -5.25
N THR A 337 4.57 -17.40 -4.17
CA THR A 337 4.22 -18.82 -4.10
C THR A 337 3.19 -19.08 -3.00
N HIS A 338 2.34 -20.08 -3.20
CA HIS A 338 1.43 -20.53 -2.16
C HIS A 338 1.15 -22.04 -2.33
N PRO A 339 1.17 -22.89 -1.28
CA PRO A 339 1.03 -24.34 -1.42
C PRO A 339 -0.27 -24.81 -2.06
N ALA A 340 -1.35 -24.04 -1.88
CA ALA A 340 -2.65 -24.27 -2.50
C ALA A 340 -2.90 -23.38 -3.73
N GLY A 341 -1.93 -22.56 -4.17
CA GLY A 341 -2.16 -21.53 -5.17
C GLY A 341 -2.99 -20.34 -4.65
N PHE A 342 -3.46 -19.52 -5.58
CA PHE A 342 -4.15 -18.24 -5.34
C PHE A 342 -5.60 -18.28 -5.82
N LEU A 343 -6.47 -17.46 -5.21
CA LEU A 343 -7.83 -17.23 -5.68
C LEU A 343 -8.03 -15.74 -5.94
N THR A 344 -8.58 -15.40 -7.10
CA THR A 344 -8.99 -14.03 -7.47
C THR A 344 -10.39 -14.06 -8.05
N TYR A 345 -11.04 -12.89 -8.12
CA TYR A 345 -12.42 -12.78 -8.61
C TYR A 345 -12.68 -11.42 -9.26
N ASP A 346 -13.64 -11.37 -10.19
CA ASP A 346 -14.17 -10.10 -10.71
C ASP A 346 -14.98 -9.41 -9.61
N ASN A 347 -14.43 -8.36 -8.96
CA ASN A 347 -15.15 -7.55 -7.96
C ASN A 347 -16.22 -6.69 -8.65
N LYS A 348 -17.36 -7.31 -8.97
CA LYS A 348 -18.36 -6.76 -9.87
C LYS A 348 -19.31 -5.85 -9.12
N LEU A 349 -19.49 -4.61 -9.62
CA LEU A 349 -20.49 -3.67 -9.13
C LEU A 349 -21.59 -3.50 -10.20
N PRO A 350 -22.86 -3.82 -9.90
CA PRO A 350 -23.99 -3.56 -10.79
C PRO A 350 -24.10 -2.08 -11.16
N ALA A 351 -24.38 -1.78 -12.44
CA ALA A 351 -24.62 -0.41 -12.92
C ALA A 351 -25.73 0.29 -12.13
N THR A 352 -26.74 -0.46 -11.71
CA THR A 352 -27.82 0.04 -10.84
C THR A 352 -27.30 0.61 -9.52
N LEU A 353 -26.25 0.06 -8.89
CA LEU A 353 -25.70 0.65 -7.64
C LEU A 353 -24.93 1.95 -7.88
N TRP A 354 -24.43 2.17 -9.09
CA TRP A 354 -23.86 3.46 -9.50
C TRP A 354 -24.94 4.50 -9.79
N GLU A 355 -26.05 4.07 -10.40
CA GLU A 355 -27.13 4.95 -10.87
C GLU A 355 -28.22 5.21 -9.82
N SER A 356 -28.46 4.28 -8.89
CA SER A 356 -29.53 4.36 -7.89
C SER A 356 -29.10 5.15 -6.65
N ALA A 357 -29.25 6.46 -6.73
CA ALA A 357 -29.58 7.25 -5.55
C ALA A 357 -30.73 8.20 -5.90
N PRO A 358 -31.71 8.41 -5.01
CA PRO A 358 -32.67 9.48 -5.17
C PRO A 358 -31.91 10.81 -5.29
N ARG A 359 -32.22 11.60 -6.31
CA ARG A 359 -31.99 13.05 -6.22
C ARG A 359 -32.93 13.54 -5.13
N GLY A 360 -32.41 13.67 -3.90
CA GLY A 360 -33.19 14.15 -2.77
C GLY A 360 -33.78 15.52 -3.09
N ALA A 361 -35.07 15.56 -3.39
CA ALA A 361 -35.83 16.79 -3.26
C ALA A 361 -35.82 17.15 -1.77
N LEU A 362 -35.24 18.30 -1.44
CA LEU A 362 -34.99 18.78 -0.07
C LEU A 362 -33.79 18.09 0.65
N GLY A 363 -32.58 18.55 0.36
CA GLY A 363 -31.62 19.06 1.36
C GLY A 363 -31.05 18.18 2.49
N GLU A 364 -31.51 16.95 2.72
CA GLU A 364 -31.11 16.15 3.89
C GLU A 364 -29.89 15.25 3.64
N LEU A 365 -28.97 15.22 4.61
CA LEU A 365 -27.67 14.52 4.50
C LEU A 365 -27.75 12.98 4.52
N ALA A 366 -28.92 12.38 4.72
CA ALA A 366 -29.05 10.93 4.96
C ALA A 366 -28.96 10.06 3.69
N ALA A 367 -29.44 10.55 2.54
CA ALA A 367 -29.51 9.74 1.31
C ALA A 367 -28.14 9.32 0.72
N PRO A 368 -27.08 10.16 0.73
CA PRO A 368 -25.77 9.79 0.17
C PRO A 368 -25.07 8.64 0.94
N LEU A 369 -25.09 8.69 2.28
CA LEU A 369 -24.40 7.72 3.15
C LEU A 369 -24.98 6.30 3.01
N HIS A 370 -26.30 6.19 2.81
CA HIS A 370 -26.94 4.89 2.58
C HIS A 370 -26.50 4.27 1.24
N ALA A 371 -26.45 5.06 0.17
CA ALA A 371 -26.02 4.59 -1.15
C ALA A 371 -24.52 4.20 -1.18
N GLU A 372 -23.68 4.93 -0.46
CA GLU A 372 -22.27 4.57 -0.24
C GLU A 372 -22.15 3.23 0.51
N SER A 373 -22.88 3.09 1.62
CA SER A 373 -22.92 1.86 2.42
C SER A 373 -23.29 0.65 1.56
N MET A 374 -24.28 0.77 0.67
CA MET A 374 -24.68 -0.30 -0.25
C MET A 374 -23.56 -0.71 -1.22
N VAL A 375 -22.79 0.26 -1.77
CA VAL A 375 -21.67 -0.02 -2.69
C VAL A 375 -20.52 -0.75 -1.99
N VAL A 376 -20.16 -0.34 -0.77
CA VAL A 376 -19.12 -1.04 0.02
C VAL A 376 -19.61 -2.42 0.46
N ASN A 377 -20.81 -2.50 1.03
CA ASN A 377 -21.40 -3.75 1.51
C ASN A 377 -21.60 -4.80 0.39
N HIS A 378 -21.85 -4.40 -0.86
CA HIS A 378 -21.91 -5.31 -2.02
C HIS A 378 -20.53 -5.91 -2.37
N GLN A 379 -19.45 -5.16 -2.18
CA GLN A 379 -18.08 -5.66 -2.39
C GLN A 379 -17.65 -6.56 -1.22
N LEU A 380 -18.06 -6.24 0.01
CA LEU A 380 -17.81 -7.06 1.20
C LEU A 380 -18.51 -8.44 1.14
N ILE A 381 -19.70 -8.51 0.51
CA ILE A 381 -20.35 -9.78 0.16
C ILE A 381 -19.45 -10.63 -0.76
N GLN A 382 -18.77 -10.02 -1.73
CA GLN A 382 -17.89 -10.76 -2.65
C GLN A 382 -16.58 -11.16 -1.94
N TYR A 383 -16.02 -10.25 -1.14
CA TYR A 383 -14.83 -10.47 -0.31
C TYR A 383 -14.97 -11.70 0.60
N ARG A 384 -16.01 -11.78 1.44
CA ARG A 384 -16.21 -12.94 2.33
C ARG A 384 -16.33 -14.25 1.54
N ASN A 385 -16.98 -14.23 0.39
CA ASN A 385 -17.26 -15.41 -0.43
C ASN A 385 -15.97 -15.89 -1.10
N ALA A 386 -15.05 -14.99 -1.46
CA ALA A 386 -13.70 -15.35 -1.89
C ALA A 386 -12.91 -16.06 -0.79
N PHE A 387 -12.92 -15.58 0.46
CA PHE A 387 -12.26 -16.25 1.58
C PHE A 387 -12.91 -17.59 1.96
N ILE A 388 -14.24 -17.70 1.88
CA ILE A 388 -14.95 -18.96 2.08
C ILE A 388 -14.60 -19.96 0.97
N ALA A 389 -14.68 -19.56 -0.30
CA ALA A 389 -14.29 -20.39 -1.44
C ALA A 389 -12.83 -20.85 -1.31
N ALA A 390 -11.91 -19.93 -1.05
CA ALA A 390 -10.49 -20.23 -0.89
C ALA A 390 -10.24 -21.31 0.17
N ARG A 391 -10.89 -21.20 1.34
CA ARG A 391 -10.82 -22.19 2.42
C ARG A 391 -11.46 -23.52 2.03
N VAL A 392 -12.64 -23.50 1.42
CA VAL A 392 -13.37 -24.69 0.93
C VAL A 392 -12.58 -25.45 -0.13
N LEU A 393 -11.81 -24.73 -0.96
CA LEU A 393 -10.98 -25.27 -2.03
C LEU A 393 -9.53 -25.58 -1.59
N GLY A 394 -9.25 -25.65 -0.28
CA GLY A 394 -7.95 -26.13 0.24
C GLY A 394 -7.07 -25.06 0.89
N GLY A 395 -7.59 -23.84 1.08
CA GLY A 395 -6.88 -22.74 1.71
C GLY A 395 -6.06 -21.91 0.72
N HIS A 396 -6.58 -21.61 -0.47
CA HIS A 396 -5.90 -20.71 -1.43
C HIS A 396 -5.64 -19.33 -0.81
N SER A 397 -4.62 -18.61 -1.28
CA SER A 397 -4.40 -17.21 -0.88
C SER A 397 -5.27 -16.27 -1.72
N VAL A 398 -6.12 -15.45 -1.08
CA VAL A 398 -7.06 -14.55 -1.78
C VAL A 398 -6.36 -13.28 -2.24
N VAL A 399 -6.29 -13.05 -3.54
CA VAL A 399 -5.91 -11.76 -4.12
C VAL A 399 -7.10 -10.82 -3.95
N GLN A 400 -6.95 -9.85 -3.06
CA GLN A 400 -7.99 -8.87 -2.74
C GLN A 400 -8.19 -7.90 -3.92
N PRO A 401 -9.42 -7.54 -4.29
CA PRO A 401 -9.64 -6.53 -5.32
C PRO A 401 -9.47 -5.12 -4.73
N PRO A 402 -9.28 -4.11 -5.59
CA PRO A 402 -9.49 -2.72 -5.18
C PRO A 402 -10.95 -2.52 -4.72
N VAL A 403 -11.14 -1.79 -3.62
CA VAL A 403 -12.48 -1.41 -3.13
C VAL A 403 -12.84 -0.01 -3.64
N TRP A 404 -14.05 0.14 -4.16
CA TRP A 404 -14.53 1.39 -4.76
C TRP A 404 -15.53 2.14 -3.88
N LEU A 405 -15.49 3.48 -3.93
CA LEU A 405 -16.56 4.37 -3.47
C LEU A 405 -17.28 5.05 -4.62
N ARG A 406 -18.45 5.61 -4.31
CA ARG A 406 -19.08 6.64 -5.13
C ARG A 406 -18.29 7.96 -5.07
N GLY A 407 -18.18 8.62 -6.22
CA GLY A 407 -17.37 9.83 -6.38
C GLY A 407 -17.90 11.07 -5.66
N ASP A 408 -19.15 11.07 -5.17
CA ASP A 408 -19.78 12.17 -4.43
C ASP A 408 -19.24 12.31 -2.99
N LEU A 409 -18.76 11.22 -2.40
CA LEU A 409 -18.18 11.21 -1.04
C LEU A 409 -16.65 11.04 -1.04
N ALA A 410 -16.07 10.37 -2.04
CA ALA A 410 -14.62 10.35 -2.25
C ALA A 410 -14.00 11.76 -2.41
N ALA A 411 -14.80 12.76 -2.84
CA ALA A 411 -14.39 14.15 -2.95
C ALA A 411 -14.52 14.97 -1.65
N ARG A 412 -14.92 14.37 -0.50
CA ARG A 412 -15.19 15.08 0.76
C ARG A 412 -14.66 14.44 2.06
N PRO A 413 -13.36 14.13 2.20
CA PRO A 413 -12.76 14.02 3.52
C PRO A 413 -12.63 15.42 4.14
N LYS A 414 -13.41 15.72 5.19
CA LYS A 414 -13.24 16.96 5.97
C LYS A 414 -12.04 16.79 6.91
N GLY A 415 -10.99 17.58 6.71
CA GLY A 415 -9.75 17.50 7.50
C GLY A 415 -8.48 17.30 6.68
N GLY A 416 -8.61 17.12 5.37
CA GLY A 416 -7.53 17.07 4.38
C GLY A 416 -8.01 16.32 3.13
N LEU A 417 -7.72 16.84 1.92
CA LEU A 417 -8.27 16.45 0.60
C LEU A 417 -9.38 17.35 0.02
N ALA A 418 -9.72 18.46 0.70
CA ALA A 418 -10.54 19.53 0.13
C ALA A 418 -9.78 20.39 -0.90
N GLY A 419 -9.29 19.77 -1.98
CA GLY A 419 -8.59 20.49 -3.07
C GLY A 419 -8.10 19.62 -4.23
N THR A 420 -7.78 18.34 -3.99
CA THR A 420 -7.02 17.51 -4.96
C THR A 420 -7.78 16.29 -5.51
N VAL A 421 -8.95 15.90 -4.98
CA VAL A 421 -9.72 14.71 -5.44
C VAL A 421 -10.91 15.05 -6.34
N ALA A 422 -11.09 16.32 -6.72
CA ALA A 422 -12.30 16.85 -7.34
C ALA A 422 -12.62 16.40 -8.80
N SER A 423 -12.04 15.30 -9.32
CA SER A 423 -12.26 14.88 -10.73
C SER A 423 -12.12 13.40 -11.07
N ALA A 424 -11.95 12.49 -10.10
CA ALA A 424 -11.97 11.05 -10.37
C ALA A 424 -13.40 10.49 -10.20
N PRO A 425 -14.13 10.13 -11.27
CA PRO A 425 -15.34 9.31 -11.12
C PRO A 425 -14.91 7.94 -10.59
N SER A 426 -15.46 7.55 -9.44
CA SER A 426 -15.06 6.38 -8.63
C SER A 426 -13.58 6.38 -8.22
N ALA A 427 -13.31 6.78 -6.97
CA ALA A 427 -12.01 6.58 -6.35
C ALA A 427 -11.93 5.21 -5.66
N HIS A 428 -10.74 4.62 -5.64
CA HIS A 428 -10.44 3.46 -4.80
C HIS A 428 -10.14 3.90 -3.36
N ILE A 429 -10.67 3.18 -2.38
CA ILE A 429 -10.16 3.25 -1.01
C ILE A 429 -9.06 2.20 -0.85
N PRO A 430 -7.99 2.50 -0.09
CA PRO A 430 -7.12 1.48 0.47
C PRO A 430 -7.91 0.41 1.23
N VAL A 431 -7.59 -0.86 1.05
CA VAL A 431 -8.33 -1.96 1.71
C VAL A 431 -8.20 -1.89 3.24
N ASP A 432 -7.04 -1.44 3.73
CA ASP A 432 -6.72 -1.19 5.16
C ASP A 432 -7.67 -0.20 5.86
N ALA A 433 -8.34 0.68 5.11
CA ALA A 433 -9.33 1.61 5.67
C ALA A 433 -10.66 0.92 6.07
N ILE A 434 -10.94 -0.28 5.53
CA ILE A 434 -12.16 -1.06 5.80
C ILE A 434 -11.83 -2.39 6.48
N ILE A 435 -10.72 -3.03 6.12
CA ILE A 435 -10.29 -4.33 6.61
C ILE A 435 -9.16 -4.15 7.63
N ASP A 436 -9.33 -4.73 8.81
CA ASP A 436 -8.28 -4.82 9.81
C ASP A 436 -7.28 -5.91 9.37
N LEU A 437 -6.16 -5.47 8.78
CA LEU A 437 -5.17 -6.38 8.20
C LEU A 437 -4.34 -7.11 9.25
N GLU A 438 -4.26 -6.61 10.49
CA GLU A 438 -3.63 -7.32 11.62
C GLU A 438 -4.52 -8.48 12.09
N ALA A 439 -5.83 -8.24 12.22
CA ALA A 439 -6.80 -9.30 12.50
C ALA A 439 -6.83 -10.34 11.37
N LEU A 440 -6.77 -9.88 10.10
CA LEU A 440 -6.73 -10.78 8.94
C LEU A 440 -5.46 -11.64 8.90
N ASP A 441 -4.27 -11.06 9.08
CA ASP A 441 -3.01 -11.83 9.04
C ASP A 441 -2.92 -12.85 10.18
N LYS A 442 -3.47 -12.51 11.36
CA LYS A 442 -3.59 -13.44 12.47
C LYS A 442 -4.52 -14.63 12.17
N ASP A 443 -5.68 -14.39 11.55
CA ASP A 443 -6.71 -15.42 11.32
C ASP A 443 -6.56 -16.18 9.99
N ALA A 444 -5.77 -15.62 9.06
CA ALA A 444 -5.49 -16.14 7.72
C ALA A 444 -4.04 -15.80 7.27
N PRO A 445 -3.00 -16.22 8.02
CA PRO A 445 -1.60 -15.88 7.74
C PRO A 445 -1.17 -16.39 6.36
N ASN A 446 -0.58 -15.51 5.55
CA ASN A 446 -0.29 -15.72 4.12
C ASN A 446 -1.52 -16.02 3.23
N GLY A 447 -2.74 -16.01 3.77
CA GLY A 447 -3.99 -16.35 3.09
C GLY A 447 -4.59 -15.22 2.25
N TYR A 448 -3.90 -14.09 2.11
CA TYR A 448 -4.32 -12.95 1.31
C TYR A 448 -3.14 -12.32 0.55
N ARG A 449 -3.44 -11.58 -0.52
CA ARG A 449 -2.52 -10.74 -1.29
C ARG A 449 -3.21 -9.43 -1.67
N GLU A 450 -2.41 -8.39 -1.86
CA GLU A 450 -2.84 -7.06 -2.22
C GLU A 450 -3.38 -6.93 -3.65
N SER A 451 -4.08 -5.83 -3.92
CA SER A 451 -4.75 -5.64 -5.21
C SER A 451 -3.81 -5.49 -6.40
N SER A 452 -2.53 -5.16 -6.18
CA SER A 452 -1.49 -5.08 -7.22
C SER A 452 -0.84 -6.42 -7.55
N PHE A 453 -1.01 -7.46 -6.73
CA PHE A 453 -0.25 -8.73 -6.80
C PHE A 453 -0.17 -9.34 -8.20
N LEU A 454 -1.32 -9.60 -8.83
CA LEU A 454 -1.37 -10.20 -10.19
C LEU A 454 -1.03 -9.20 -11.32
N ARG A 455 -0.90 -7.90 -11.03
CA ARG A 455 -0.41 -6.87 -11.96
C ARG A 455 1.09 -6.60 -11.80
N ASN A 456 1.70 -7.02 -10.69
CA ASN A 456 3.15 -6.94 -10.50
C ASN A 456 3.83 -7.84 -11.56
N PRO A 457 4.93 -7.40 -12.21
CA PRO A 457 5.66 -8.22 -13.18
C PRO A 457 6.04 -9.63 -12.69
N GLN A 458 6.28 -9.81 -11.38
CA GLN A 458 6.58 -11.11 -10.78
C GLN A 458 5.32 -11.99 -10.64
N GLY A 459 4.18 -11.40 -10.29
CA GLY A 459 2.90 -12.10 -10.13
C GLY A 459 2.14 -12.32 -11.45
N SER A 460 2.37 -11.50 -12.48
CA SER A 460 1.64 -11.57 -13.75
C SER A 460 1.84 -12.90 -14.50
N GLY A 461 2.95 -13.59 -14.28
CA GLY A 461 3.21 -14.92 -14.85
C GLY A 461 2.25 -15.99 -14.35
N LEU A 462 1.73 -15.86 -13.12
CA LEU A 462 0.79 -16.81 -12.50
C LEU A 462 -0.54 -16.91 -13.28
N LEU A 463 -0.92 -15.84 -13.99
CA LEU A 463 -2.11 -15.80 -14.84
C LEU A 463 -2.02 -16.72 -16.07
N GLY A 464 -0.82 -17.21 -16.42
CA GLY A 464 -0.63 -18.19 -17.49
C GLY A 464 -1.14 -19.59 -17.12
N ASP A 465 -1.25 -19.89 -15.83
CA ASP A 465 -1.70 -21.18 -15.30
C ASP A 465 -2.91 -20.99 -14.38
N ARG A 466 -4.05 -20.65 -15.00
CA ARG A 466 -5.29 -20.30 -14.28
C ARG A 466 -6.51 -21.12 -14.69
N LEU A 467 -7.32 -21.47 -13.70
CA LEU A 467 -8.64 -22.07 -13.82
C LEU A 467 -9.71 -20.98 -13.77
N GLN A 468 -10.43 -20.75 -14.86
CA GLN A 468 -11.51 -19.77 -14.92
C GLN A 468 -12.85 -20.43 -14.55
N VAL A 469 -13.47 -19.96 -13.47
CA VAL A 469 -14.76 -20.47 -12.96
C VAL A 469 -15.85 -19.47 -13.31
N PHE A 470 -16.69 -19.83 -14.28
CA PHE A 470 -17.84 -19.03 -14.69
C PHE A 470 -19.09 -19.47 -13.94
N ILE A 471 -19.78 -18.51 -13.33
CA ILE A 471 -21.10 -18.73 -12.73
C ILE A 471 -22.16 -18.40 -13.78
N CYS A 472 -22.95 -19.40 -14.15
CA CYS A 472 -23.95 -19.23 -15.21
C CYS A 472 -25.14 -18.39 -14.73
N PRO A 473 -25.69 -17.51 -15.58
CA PRO A 473 -26.95 -16.82 -15.28
C PRO A 473 -28.09 -17.83 -15.27
N ASP A 474 -29.12 -17.59 -14.44
CA ASP A 474 -30.27 -18.49 -14.22
C ASP A 474 -31.02 -18.88 -15.53
N MET A 475 -30.84 -18.14 -16.62
CA MET A 475 -31.43 -18.42 -17.95
C MET A 475 -30.62 -19.39 -18.85
N VAL A 476 -29.36 -19.70 -18.53
CA VAL A 476 -28.46 -20.52 -19.39
C VAL A 476 -27.97 -21.75 -18.61
N MET A 477 -28.92 -22.52 -18.09
CA MET A 477 -28.67 -23.59 -17.10
C MET A 477 -28.47 -24.98 -17.70
N ALA A 478 -28.59 -25.15 -19.01
CA ALA A 478 -28.47 -26.46 -19.68
C ALA A 478 -27.02 -26.94 -19.86
N GLU A 479 -26.07 -26.01 -19.98
CA GLU A 479 -24.64 -26.28 -20.26
C GLU A 479 -23.74 -26.15 -19.01
N CYS A 480 -24.34 -26.08 -17.82
CA CYS A 480 -23.64 -25.73 -16.59
C CYS A 480 -23.79 -26.81 -15.52
N GLU A 481 -22.68 -27.12 -14.87
CA GLU A 481 -22.58 -28.25 -13.95
C GLU A 481 -23.26 -27.98 -12.62
N THR A 482 -23.87 -29.02 -12.04
CA THR A 482 -24.53 -28.92 -10.73
C THR A 482 -23.53 -28.93 -9.57
N GLY A 483 -22.32 -29.46 -9.79
CA GLY A 483 -21.30 -29.66 -8.76
C GLY A 483 -21.49 -30.90 -7.90
N ASP A 484 -22.30 -31.87 -8.35
CA ASP A 484 -22.50 -33.15 -7.64
C ASP A 484 -21.36 -34.17 -7.91
N ALA A 485 -20.45 -33.86 -8.84
CA ALA A 485 -19.23 -34.59 -9.17
C ALA A 485 -18.09 -33.60 -9.49
N VAL A 486 -16.84 -34.11 -9.60
CA VAL A 486 -15.68 -33.31 -10.03
C VAL A 486 -15.89 -32.82 -11.46
N VAL A 487 -15.72 -31.51 -11.67
CA VAL A 487 -15.85 -30.89 -13.00
C VAL A 487 -14.46 -30.66 -13.56
N TRP A 488 -14.05 -31.51 -14.49
CA TRP A 488 -12.75 -31.37 -15.15
C TRP A 488 -12.76 -30.19 -16.13
N PRO A 489 -11.79 -29.26 -16.08
CA PRO A 489 -11.82 -28.05 -16.90
C PRO A 489 -11.67 -28.35 -18.39
N LEU A 490 -12.46 -27.66 -19.21
CA LEU A 490 -12.32 -27.68 -20.66
C LEU A 490 -11.59 -26.39 -21.09
N PHE A 491 -10.39 -26.52 -21.65
CA PHE A 491 -9.51 -25.38 -21.99
C PHE A 491 -9.19 -24.43 -20.81
N GLY A 492 -9.17 -24.95 -19.57
CA GLY A 492 -8.98 -24.14 -18.36
C GLY A 492 -10.25 -23.44 -17.86
N GLU A 493 -11.42 -23.70 -18.46
CA GLU A 493 -12.71 -23.18 -18.01
C GLU A 493 -13.55 -24.24 -17.30
N VAL A 494 -14.28 -23.82 -16.26
CA VAL A 494 -15.36 -24.57 -15.60
C VAL A 494 -16.61 -23.69 -15.52
N ARG A 495 -17.77 -24.26 -15.83
CA ARG A 495 -19.07 -23.56 -15.79
C ARG A 495 -19.97 -24.20 -14.73
N LEU A 496 -20.28 -23.44 -13.68
CA LEU A 496 -21.14 -23.89 -12.58
C LEU A 496 -22.48 -23.18 -12.59
N LYS A 497 -23.53 -23.92 -12.22
CA LYS A 497 -24.81 -23.34 -11.84
C LYS A 497 -24.64 -22.45 -10.59
N PRO A 498 -25.39 -21.34 -10.47
CA PRO A 498 -25.29 -20.46 -9.31
C PRO A 498 -25.82 -21.12 -8.03
N ARG A 499 -25.57 -20.49 -6.87
CA ARG A 499 -26.09 -20.89 -5.54
C ARG A 499 -25.75 -22.34 -5.17
N ARG A 500 -24.51 -22.78 -5.40
CA ARG A 500 -24.04 -24.11 -4.97
C ARG A 500 -23.92 -24.17 -3.45
N THR A 501 -24.16 -25.34 -2.85
CA THR A 501 -23.71 -25.58 -1.47
C THR A 501 -22.17 -25.59 -1.41
N LEU A 502 -21.57 -25.34 -0.25
CA LEU A 502 -20.11 -25.42 -0.10
C LEU A 502 -19.57 -26.83 -0.42
N GLN A 503 -20.37 -27.88 -0.14
CA GLN A 503 -20.02 -29.25 -0.51
C GLN A 503 -20.02 -29.46 -2.02
N GLN A 504 -20.99 -28.92 -2.77
CA GLN A 504 -21.00 -28.99 -4.24
C GLN A 504 -19.86 -28.17 -4.85
N LEU A 505 -19.60 -26.97 -4.33
CA LEU A 505 -18.47 -26.14 -4.77
C LEU A 505 -17.14 -26.87 -4.58
N ARG A 506 -16.95 -27.51 -3.41
CA ARG A 506 -15.78 -28.35 -3.12
C ARG A 506 -15.69 -29.54 -4.06
N THR A 507 -16.79 -30.28 -4.22
CA THR A 507 -16.84 -31.50 -5.04
C THR A 507 -16.51 -31.20 -6.49
N ALA A 508 -17.04 -30.10 -7.04
CA ALA A 508 -16.76 -29.63 -8.38
C ALA A 508 -15.29 -29.25 -8.61
N LEU A 509 -14.73 -28.41 -7.73
CA LEU A 509 -13.50 -27.66 -8.03
C LEU A 509 -12.25 -28.14 -7.29
N PHE A 510 -12.34 -28.81 -6.13
CA PHE A 510 -11.16 -29.05 -5.28
C PHE A 510 -10.08 -29.93 -5.91
N GLU A 511 -10.47 -30.96 -6.67
CA GLU A 511 -9.49 -31.78 -7.41
C GLU A 511 -9.08 -31.11 -8.73
N ALA A 512 -10.01 -30.40 -9.39
CA ALA A 512 -9.75 -29.68 -10.62
C ALA A 512 -8.76 -28.53 -10.47
N SER A 513 -8.76 -27.83 -9.32
CA SER A 513 -7.91 -26.66 -9.09
C SER A 513 -6.45 -26.99 -8.76
N LYS A 514 -6.13 -28.21 -8.31
CA LYS A 514 -4.75 -28.61 -7.94
C LYS A 514 -3.75 -28.55 -9.09
N GLY A 515 -4.24 -28.53 -10.33
CA GLY A 515 -3.43 -28.39 -11.53
C GLY A 515 -3.10 -26.95 -11.94
N TYR A 516 -3.53 -25.94 -11.18
CA TYR A 516 -3.44 -24.52 -11.54
C TYR A 516 -2.87 -23.67 -10.41
N GLN A 517 -2.14 -22.61 -10.76
CA GLN A 517 -1.62 -21.63 -9.80
C GLN A 517 -2.68 -20.62 -9.34
N VAL A 518 -3.68 -20.31 -10.18
CA VAL A 518 -4.72 -19.32 -9.88
C VAL A 518 -6.13 -19.86 -10.18
N ILE A 519 -7.06 -19.76 -9.24
CA ILE A 519 -8.50 -19.85 -9.54
C ILE A 519 -9.02 -18.43 -9.77
N GLU A 520 -9.65 -18.19 -10.92
CA GLU A 520 -10.26 -16.92 -11.29
C GLU A 520 -11.79 -17.07 -11.37
N PHE A 521 -12.53 -16.57 -10.37
CA PHE A 521 -13.99 -16.53 -10.44
C PHE A 521 -14.45 -15.39 -11.34
N LYS A 522 -15.11 -15.73 -12.45
CA LYS A 522 -15.64 -14.78 -13.44
C LYS A 522 -17.06 -14.36 -13.09
N GLY A 523 -17.31 -13.06 -13.09
CA GLY A 523 -18.54 -12.46 -12.60
C GLY A 523 -18.62 -12.39 -11.07
N ASN A 524 -19.82 -12.14 -10.55
CA ASN A 524 -20.07 -11.94 -9.13
C ASN A 524 -19.91 -13.25 -8.35
N ILE A 525 -18.80 -13.40 -7.62
CA ILE A 525 -18.51 -14.61 -6.81
C ILE A 525 -19.57 -14.88 -5.72
N ALA A 526 -20.36 -13.89 -5.31
CA ALA A 526 -21.47 -14.10 -4.39
C ALA A 526 -22.54 -15.03 -4.95
N ASP A 527 -22.74 -15.03 -6.28
CA ASP A 527 -23.73 -15.87 -6.94
C ASP A 527 -23.25 -17.33 -7.05
N ALA A 528 -21.98 -17.62 -6.77
CA ALA A 528 -21.42 -18.97 -6.84
C ALA A 528 -21.98 -19.92 -5.77
N MET A 529 -22.26 -19.40 -4.57
CA MET A 529 -22.55 -20.24 -3.40
C MET A 529 -23.67 -19.70 -2.51
N ILE A 530 -24.31 -20.59 -1.77
CA ILE A 530 -25.27 -20.26 -0.72
C ILE A 530 -24.83 -20.92 0.60
N LEU A 531 -24.98 -20.20 1.71
CA LEU A 531 -24.59 -20.66 3.05
C LEU A 531 -25.82 -21.12 3.84
N SER A 532 -25.70 -22.27 4.50
CA SER A 532 -26.60 -22.67 5.59
C SER A 532 -26.47 -21.74 6.79
N LYS A 533 -27.46 -21.77 7.71
CA LYS A 533 -27.46 -20.96 8.93
C LYS A 533 -26.24 -21.26 9.81
N GLU A 534 -25.84 -22.53 9.87
CA GLU A 534 -24.69 -23.04 10.61
C GLU A 534 -23.37 -22.60 9.96
N GLU A 535 -23.32 -22.51 8.64
CA GLU A 535 -22.20 -21.92 7.90
C GLU A 535 -22.05 -20.43 8.16
N VAL A 536 -23.14 -19.66 8.09
CA VAL A 536 -23.16 -18.23 8.43
C VAL A 536 -22.63 -18.02 9.85
N GLN A 537 -23.16 -18.74 10.84
CA GLN A 537 -22.70 -18.65 12.24
C GLN A 537 -21.24 -19.09 12.45
N ARG A 538 -20.69 -19.95 11.59
CA ARG A 538 -19.29 -20.40 11.65
C ARG A 538 -18.36 -19.35 11.05
N TYR A 539 -18.68 -18.85 9.86
CA TYR A 539 -17.82 -17.90 9.15
C TYR A 539 -17.91 -16.48 9.73
N SER A 540 -19.07 -16.05 10.24
CA SER A 540 -19.19 -14.77 10.95
C SER A 540 -18.37 -14.72 12.24
N ARG A 541 -18.20 -15.85 12.93
CA ARG A 541 -17.29 -15.97 14.08
C ARG A 541 -15.81 -16.03 13.69
N TRP A 542 -15.47 -16.58 12.53
CA TRP A 542 -14.08 -16.59 12.04
C TRP A 542 -13.64 -15.21 11.56
N MET A 543 -14.50 -14.49 10.85
CA MET A 543 -14.22 -13.14 10.35
C MET A 543 -14.57 -12.03 11.38
N ALA A 544 -14.75 -12.40 12.65
CA ALA A 544 -15.17 -11.49 13.71
C ALA A 544 -14.01 -10.58 14.12
N GLY A 545 -14.02 -9.35 13.61
CA GLY A 545 -12.96 -8.36 13.85
C GLY A 545 -12.12 -8.03 12.62
N TRP A 546 -12.38 -8.67 11.47
CA TRP A 546 -11.70 -8.35 10.20
C TRP A 546 -12.09 -6.99 9.61
N LEU A 547 -13.05 -6.29 10.21
CA LEU A 547 -13.43 -4.94 9.79
C LEU A 547 -12.77 -3.92 10.71
N SER A 548 -12.03 -2.99 10.11
CA SER A 548 -11.44 -1.85 10.79
C SER A 548 -12.52 -1.11 11.57
N HIS A 549 -12.25 -0.87 12.86
CA HIS A 549 -13.02 0.14 13.58
C HIS A 549 -12.71 1.49 12.91
N PRO A 550 -13.72 2.28 12.51
CA PRO A 550 -13.52 3.40 11.59
C PRO A 550 -12.43 4.34 12.11
N PRO A 551 -11.39 4.64 11.30
CA PRO A 551 -10.25 5.40 11.78
C PRO A 551 -10.66 6.84 12.10
N SER A 552 -10.32 7.27 13.32
CA SER A 552 -10.47 8.63 13.86
C SER A 552 -11.90 9.14 14.12
N LYS A 553 -11.98 10.27 14.84
CA LYS A 553 -13.21 10.91 15.35
C LYS A 553 -14.11 11.53 14.26
N LEU A 554 -13.89 11.20 12.99
CA LEU A 554 -14.53 11.80 11.82
C LEU A 554 -15.89 11.16 11.46
N HIS A 555 -16.13 9.92 11.90
CA HIS A 555 -17.39 9.19 11.69
C HIS A 555 -18.05 8.85 13.04
N GLN A 556 -18.37 9.85 13.86
CA GLN A 556 -19.13 9.65 15.11
C GLN A 556 -20.60 9.25 14.90
N GLU A 557 -21.08 9.20 13.64
CA GLU A 557 -22.43 8.73 13.28
C GLU A 557 -22.37 7.46 12.41
N GLU A 558 -21.93 6.37 13.04
CA GLU A 558 -22.33 4.96 12.84
C GLU A 558 -22.67 4.46 11.41
N THR A 559 -21.70 4.51 10.50
CA THR A 559 -21.65 3.53 9.40
C THR A 559 -20.73 2.37 9.82
N ARG A 560 -21.33 1.32 10.42
CA ARG A 560 -20.62 0.05 10.63
C ARG A 560 -20.89 -0.87 9.45
N TYR A 561 -19.86 -1.16 8.67
CA TYR A 561 -19.90 -2.25 7.70
C TYR A 561 -20.08 -3.59 8.41
N ASP A 562 -20.64 -4.57 7.72
CA ASP A 562 -20.77 -5.94 8.21
C ASP A 562 -20.60 -6.91 7.04
N LEU A 563 -19.66 -7.86 7.17
CA LEU A 563 -19.44 -8.89 6.17
C LEU A 563 -20.69 -9.77 5.96
N PHE A 564 -21.62 -9.86 6.92
CA PHE A 564 -22.79 -10.75 6.88
C PHE A 564 -24.15 -10.02 6.83
N TRP A 565 -24.16 -8.73 6.46
CA TRP A 565 -25.33 -7.85 6.51
C TRP A 565 -26.59 -8.31 5.74
N ASP A 566 -26.46 -9.15 4.72
CA ASP A 566 -27.54 -9.68 3.89
C ASP A 566 -28.19 -10.96 4.46
N TYR A 567 -27.66 -11.53 5.55
CA TYR A 567 -28.23 -12.71 6.20
C TYR A 567 -29.17 -12.34 7.36
N PRO A 568 -30.43 -12.83 7.38
CA PRO A 568 -31.37 -12.55 8.46
C PRO A 568 -30.86 -13.00 9.82
N GLY A 569 -30.77 -12.06 10.78
CA GLY A 569 -30.30 -12.34 12.13
C GLY A 569 -28.77 -12.43 12.27
N ALA A 570 -28.00 -12.08 11.24
CA ALA A 570 -26.67 -11.50 11.48
C ALA A 570 -26.86 -10.29 12.39
N ALA A 571 -26.28 -10.32 13.58
CA ALA A 571 -26.53 -9.31 14.60
C ALA A 571 -25.95 -7.97 14.12
N PRO A 572 -26.77 -6.96 13.76
CA PRO A 572 -26.23 -5.70 13.30
C PRO A 572 -25.49 -5.08 14.47
N GLN A 573 -24.19 -4.83 14.33
CA GLN A 573 -23.49 -4.00 15.32
C GLN A 573 -24.06 -2.56 15.35
N SER A 574 -24.82 -2.18 14.31
CA SER A 574 -25.68 -0.99 14.25
C SER A 574 -26.96 -1.08 15.10
N THR A 575 -27.21 -2.13 15.90
CA THR A 575 -28.34 -2.13 16.86
C THR A 575 -28.06 -1.28 18.13
N ARG A 576 -26.98 -0.47 18.15
CA ARG A 576 -26.63 0.45 19.26
C ARG A 576 -26.81 1.95 18.97
N MET A 577 -26.86 2.42 17.73
CA MET A 577 -28.15 2.46 17.02
C MET A 577 -29.23 3.21 17.81
N GLN A 578 -30.35 2.51 18.03
CA GLN A 578 -31.60 3.10 18.52
C GLN A 578 -31.68 3.28 20.05
N THR A 579 -30.63 2.94 20.80
CA THR A 579 -30.65 2.99 22.28
C THR A 579 -29.94 4.20 22.90
N MET A 580 -29.10 4.93 22.16
CA MET A 580 -28.48 6.17 22.68
C MET A 580 -29.37 7.42 22.54
N ASN A 581 -30.23 7.51 21.52
CA ASN A 581 -31.16 8.64 21.32
C ASN A 581 -32.40 8.64 22.26
N ARG A 582 -32.30 8.03 23.46
CA ARG A 582 -33.40 7.99 24.44
C ARG A 582 -33.04 8.44 25.86
N LYS A 583 -31.92 9.16 26.00
CA LYS A 583 -31.57 9.94 27.22
C LYS A 583 -31.00 11.32 26.88
N VAL A 584 -31.84 12.14 26.25
CA VAL A 584 -31.78 13.59 26.42
C VAL A 584 -33.11 13.99 27.05
N ASP A 585 -33.06 14.56 28.25
CA ASP A 585 -34.25 15.09 28.92
C ASP A 585 -34.81 16.25 28.10
N LEU A 586 -36.06 16.09 27.64
CA LEU A 586 -36.89 17.21 27.20
C LEU A 586 -38.12 17.26 28.10
N GLY A 587 -38.14 18.26 28.97
CA GLY A 587 -39.29 18.52 29.83
C GLY A 587 -40.53 18.94 29.04
N SER A 588 -41.70 18.57 29.57
CA SER A 588 -43.00 19.23 29.34
C SER A 588 -43.32 19.72 27.92
N GLY A 589 -43.93 18.86 27.10
CA GLY A 589 -44.48 19.26 25.79
C GLY A 589 -45.40 18.20 25.20
N THR A 590 -46.66 18.16 25.60
CA THR A 590 -47.67 17.26 25.02
C THR A 590 -48.07 17.69 23.61
N LEU A 591 -47.86 16.82 22.62
CA LEU A 591 -48.61 16.79 21.36
C LEU A 591 -48.68 15.33 20.85
N SER A 592 -49.77 14.96 20.18
CA SER A 592 -50.20 13.57 20.04
C SER A 592 -50.34 13.08 18.60
N ALA A 593 -49.77 11.89 18.34
CA ALA A 593 -50.09 10.96 17.23
C ALA A 593 -49.70 11.41 15.79
N PRO A 594 -49.62 10.48 14.80
CA PRO A 594 -49.87 9.03 14.87
C PRO A 594 -48.69 8.11 14.50
N LYS A 595 -48.81 6.83 14.88
CA LYS A 595 -47.98 5.72 14.40
C LYS A 595 -48.65 5.08 13.18
N GLN A 596 -47.93 4.90 12.06
CA GLN A 596 -48.08 3.79 11.08
C GLN A 596 -47.26 4.10 9.81
N GLU A 597 -46.03 3.56 9.64
CA GLU A 597 -45.38 3.42 8.30
C GLU A 597 -44.08 2.57 8.26
N ALA A 598 -43.90 1.58 9.16
CA ALA A 598 -42.63 0.86 9.31
C ALA A 598 -42.66 -0.64 8.93
N THR A 599 -43.69 -1.13 8.21
CA THR A 599 -43.95 -2.58 8.09
C THR A 599 -44.28 -3.10 6.68
N GLN A 600 -43.90 -2.40 5.60
CA GLN A 600 -44.27 -2.79 4.22
C GLN A 600 -43.14 -3.18 3.25
N TRP A 601 -41.87 -3.13 3.65
CA TRP A 601 -40.73 -3.40 2.74
C TRP A 601 -40.10 -4.81 2.85
N TRP A 602 -40.76 -5.76 3.52
CA TRP A 602 -40.24 -7.13 3.74
C TRP A 602 -40.87 -8.24 2.87
N GLN A 603 -41.73 -7.91 1.90
CA GLN A 603 -42.43 -8.91 1.06
C GLN A 603 -42.10 -8.85 -0.44
N GLY A 604 -41.08 -8.07 -0.85
CA GLY A 604 -40.79 -7.79 -2.26
C GLY A 604 -39.77 -8.70 -2.97
N LEU A 605 -39.18 -9.70 -2.30
CA LEU A 605 -38.04 -10.47 -2.84
C LEU A 605 -38.27 -11.99 -2.96
N THR A 606 -39.53 -12.41 -3.00
CA THR A 606 -39.93 -13.79 -3.31
C THR A 606 -41.08 -13.83 -4.31
N HIS A 607 -40.87 -13.34 -5.54
CA HIS A 607 -41.53 -13.79 -6.78
C HIS A 607 -41.07 -12.99 -8.02
N SER A 608 -39.99 -13.46 -8.66
CA SER A 608 -39.74 -13.37 -10.11
C SER A 608 -38.52 -14.21 -10.46
#